data_AF-A0A8D5UA85-F1
#
_entry.id   AF-A0A8D5UA85-F1
#
_cell.length_a   1.000
_cell.length_b   1.000
_cell.length_c   1.000
_cell.angle_alpha   90.00
_cell.angle_beta   90.00
_cell.angle_gamma   90.00
#
_symmetry.space_group_name_H-M   'P 1'
#
loop_
_entity.id
_entity.type
_entity.pdbx_description
1 polymer ?
#
loop_
_entity_poly.entity_id
_entity_poly.type
_entity_poly.pdbx_seq_one_letter_code
_entity_poly.pdbx_strand_id
1 'polypeptide(L)'
;MEELIRKAEEKGINVENLIIFTLSKLDPQEGIKVRLELAKKFLSEAKEYLEKGDTVQSSEKAYKVAEEIVKALAEKFGLPEYEQAVKEDRWHTYTLGTAVVKLSLKLGNWVRNGWDSAYVLHVWGFHEGKFDVQSVRARFQDIEKMLNEAEKILR
;
A
#
# COMPACT_ATOMS: atom_id res chain seq x y z
N MET A 1 -17.62 2.69 -18.93
CA MET A 1 -16.37 2.87 -18.16
C MET A 1 -15.88 1.53 -17.63
N GLU A 2 -16.75 0.71 -17.04
CA GLU A 2 -16.43 -0.66 -16.58
C GLU A 2 -15.80 -1.57 -17.65
N GLU A 3 -16.35 -1.59 -18.88
CA GLU A 3 -15.78 -2.40 -19.98
C GLU A 3 -14.35 -1.98 -20.37
N LEU A 4 -14.02 -0.69 -20.23
CA LEU A 4 -12.68 -0.18 -20.51
C LEU A 4 -11.70 -0.61 -19.42
N ILE A 5 -12.12 -0.50 -18.15
CA ILE A 5 -11.33 -0.92 -17.00
C ILE A 5 -11.06 -2.42 -17.07
N ARG A 6 -12.09 -3.23 -17.33
CA ARG A 6 -11.95 -4.69 -17.46
C ARG A 6 -10.93 -5.06 -18.54
N LYS A 7 -11.01 -4.46 -19.73
CA LYS A 7 -10.05 -4.70 -20.82
C LYS A 7 -8.62 -4.27 -20.47
N ALA A 8 -8.46 -3.21 -19.68
CA ALA A 8 -7.15 -2.78 -19.20
C ALA A 8 -6.59 -3.80 -18.19
N GLU A 9 -7.40 -4.24 -17.24
CA GLU A 9 -7.02 -5.24 -16.23
C GLU A 9 -6.70 -6.62 -16.84
N GLU A 10 -7.45 -7.07 -17.85
CA GLU A 10 -7.17 -8.28 -18.63
C GLU A 10 -5.78 -8.24 -19.30
N LYS A 11 -5.25 -7.04 -19.57
CA LYS A 11 -3.91 -6.78 -20.11
C LYS A 11 -2.87 -6.50 -19.02
N GLY A 12 -3.23 -6.65 -17.73
CA GLY A 12 -2.37 -6.39 -16.59
C GLY A 12 -2.16 -4.91 -16.28
N ILE A 13 -2.98 -4.01 -16.84
CA ILE A 13 -2.90 -2.57 -16.60
C ILE A 13 -3.74 -2.23 -15.38
N ASN A 14 -3.09 -1.71 -14.34
CA ASN A 14 -3.78 -1.15 -13.18
C ASN A 14 -4.17 0.31 -13.46
N VAL A 15 -5.44 0.54 -13.74
CA VAL A 15 -5.97 1.86 -14.13
C VAL A 15 -5.79 2.90 -13.02
N GLU A 16 -5.95 2.51 -11.75
CA GLU A 16 -5.77 3.42 -10.61
C GLU A 16 -4.32 3.93 -10.54
N ASN A 17 -3.33 3.04 -10.64
CA ASN A 17 -1.92 3.44 -10.66
C ASN A 17 -1.60 4.32 -11.88
N LEU A 18 -2.16 4.03 -13.06
CA LEU A 18 -1.94 4.84 -14.25
C LEU A 18 -2.46 6.27 -14.07
N ILE A 19 -3.65 6.43 -13.47
CA ILE A 19 -4.22 7.74 -13.14
C ILE A 19 -3.32 8.46 -12.14
N ILE A 20 -2.89 7.79 -11.08
CA ILE A 20 -2.01 8.40 -10.06
C ILE A 20 -0.67 8.84 -10.69
N PHE A 21 -0.03 8.01 -11.52
CA PHE A 21 1.20 8.41 -12.22
C PHE A 21 0.98 9.62 -13.13
N THR A 22 -0.19 9.72 -13.76
CA THR A 22 -0.55 10.87 -14.58
C THR A 22 -0.70 12.13 -13.73
N LEU A 23 -1.35 12.03 -12.56
CA LEU A 23 -1.44 13.14 -11.60
C LEU A 23 -0.05 13.56 -11.10
N SER A 24 0.81 12.61 -10.71
CA SER A 24 2.18 12.87 -10.28
C SER A 24 3.04 13.59 -11.32
N LYS A 25 2.82 13.32 -12.62
CA LYS A 25 3.53 14.01 -13.72
C LYS A 25 3.13 15.49 -13.83
N LEU A 26 1.91 15.84 -13.43
CA LEU A 26 1.41 17.21 -13.42
C LEU A 26 1.85 17.93 -12.15
N ASP A 27 1.68 17.28 -11.00
CA ASP A 27 2.14 17.72 -9.69
C ASP A 27 2.46 16.50 -8.81
N PRO A 28 3.74 16.27 -8.44
CA PRO A 28 4.12 15.18 -7.54
C PRO A 28 3.37 15.18 -6.21
N GLN A 29 2.93 16.35 -5.71
CA GLN A 29 2.18 16.43 -4.46
C GLN A 29 0.76 15.84 -4.59
N GLU A 30 0.13 15.96 -5.75
CA GLU A 30 -1.21 15.40 -5.98
C GLU A 30 -1.18 13.87 -5.95
N GLY A 31 -0.17 13.25 -6.58
CA GLY A 31 0.01 11.79 -6.53
C GLY A 31 0.20 11.27 -5.10
N ILE A 32 1.10 11.90 -4.35
CA ILE A 32 1.36 11.57 -2.94
C ILE A 32 0.08 11.71 -2.10
N LYS A 33 -0.65 12.81 -2.27
CA LYS A 33 -1.90 13.08 -1.54
C LYS A 33 -2.97 12.04 -1.84
N VAL A 34 -3.16 11.67 -3.11
CA VAL A 34 -4.13 10.63 -3.50
C VAL A 34 -3.79 9.29 -2.85
N ARG A 35 -2.51 8.88 -2.88
CA ARG A 35 -2.08 7.63 -2.21
C ARG A 35 -2.32 7.66 -0.71
N LEU A 36 -2.09 8.81 -0.07
CA LEU A 36 -2.34 8.97 1.35
C LEU A 36 -3.83 8.84 1.70
N GLU A 37 -4.71 9.44 0.89
CA GLU A 37 -6.16 9.31 1.07
C GLU A 37 -6.66 7.88 0.81
N LEU A 38 -6.10 7.18 -0.18
CA LEU A 38 -6.37 5.75 -0.40
C LEU A 38 -5.94 4.91 0.80
N ALA A 39 -4.74 5.15 1.35
CA ALA A 39 -4.26 4.44 2.54
C ALA A 39 -5.18 4.65 3.74
N LYS A 40 -5.66 5.87 3.99
CA LYS A 40 -6.64 6.15 5.06
C LYS A 40 -7.96 5.42 4.82
N LYS A 41 -8.47 5.44 3.59
CA LYS A 41 -9.70 4.73 3.22
C LYS A 41 -9.56 3.22 3.46
N PHE A 42 -8.46 2.61 3.01
CA PHE A 42 -8.21 1.19 3.22
C PHE A 42 -8.05 0.86 4.71
N LEU A 43 -7.46 1.75 5.51
CA LEU A 43 -7.39 1.54 6.95
C LEU A 43 -8.78 1.49 7.60
N SER A 44 -9.68 2.40 7.20
CA SER A 44 -11.08 2.39 7.66
C SER A 44 -11.78 1.10 7.27
N GLU A 45 -11.69 0.69 6.00
CA GLU A 45 -12.28 -0.55 5.50
C GLU A 45 -11.72 -1.77 6.24
N ALA A 46 -10.41 -1.82 6.48
CA ALA A 46 -9.76 -2.92 7.19
C ALA A 46 -10.27 -3.07 8.63
N LYS A 47 -10.51 -1.95 9.32
CA LYS A 47 -11.10 -1.93 10.67
C LYS A 47 -12.54 -2.45 10.66
N GLU A 48 -13.35 -1.98 9.73
CA GLU A 48 -14.75 -2.40 9.59
C GLU A 48 -14.87 -3.91 9.32
N TYR A 49 -14.01 -4.47 8.45
CA TYR A 49 -13.98 -5.91 8.22
C TYR A 49 -13.53 -6.68 9.46
N LEU A 50 -12.53 -6.18 10.19
CA LEU A 50 -12.05 -6.81 11.41
C LEU A 50 -13.11 -6.84 12.51
N GLU A 51 -13.89 -5.76 12.66
CA GLU A 51 -15.01 -5.67 13.61
C GLU A 51 -16.12 -6.68 13.29
N LYS A 52 -16.36 -6.92 12.00
CA LYS A 52 -17.31 -7.93 11.51
C LYS A 52 -16.77 -9.36 11.58
N GLY A 53 -15.50 -9.55 11.97
CA GLY A 53 -14.82 -10.84 12.01
C GLY A 53 -14.35 -11.37 10.65
N ASP A 54 -14.41 -10.56 9.60
CA ASP A 54 -13.92 -10.92 8.26
C ASP A 54 -12.40 -10.68 8.19
N THR A 55 -11.64 -11.69 8.62
CA THR A 55 -10.17 -11.62 8.70
C THR A 55 -9.51 -11.59 7.33
N VAL A 56 -10.14 -12.20 6.32
CA VAL A 56 -9.63 -12.27 4.93
C VAL A 56 -9.67 -10.87 4.31
N GLN A 57 -10.82 -10.20 4.33
CA GLN A 57 -10.94 -8.86 3.77
C GLN A 57 -10.17 -7.83 4.59
N SER A 58 -10.17 -7.95 5.92
CA SER A 58 -9.36 -7.06 6.77
C SER A 58 -7.87 -7.13 6.42
N SER A 59 -7.36 -8.34 6.20
CA SER A 59 -5.95 -8.58 5.87
C SER A 59 -5.56 -8.00 4.51
N GLU A 60 -6.42 -8.14 3.50
CA GLU A 60 -6.19 -7.55 2.18
C GLU A 60 -6.17 -6.02 2.24
N LYS A 61 -7.13 -5.42 2.94
CA LYS A 61 -7.19 -3.96 3.10
C LYS A 61 -5.99 -3.44 3.88
N ALA A 62 -5.57 -4.13 4.93
CA ALA A 62 -4.37 -3.79 5.68
C ALA A 62 -3.10 -3.81 4.80
N TYR A 63 -2.99 -4.79 3.89
CA TYR A 63 -1.90 -4.82 2.91
C TYR A 63 -1.90 -3.59 2.01
N LYS A 64 -3.06 -3.21 1.47
CA LYS A 64 -3.19 -2.03 0.60
C LYS A 64 -2.80 -0.72 1.31
N VAL A 65 -3.00 -0.61 2.62
CA VAL A 65 -2.49 0.53 3.40
C VAL A 65 -0.98 0.63 3.28
N ALA A 66 -0.26 -0.45 3.61
CA ALA A 66 1.20 -0.46 3.56
C ALA A 66 1.72 -0.26 2.13
N GLU A 67 1.06 -0.86 1.13
CA GLU A 67 1.39 -0.70 -0.28
C GLU A 67 1.35 0.78 -0.70
N GLU A 68 0.24 1.48 -0.47
CA GLU A 68 0.12 2.89 -0.88
C GLU A 68 1.08 3.81 -0.12
N ILE A 69 1.37 3.52 1.15
CA ILE A 69 2.36 4.27 1.93
C ILE A 69 3.79 4.07 1.40
N VAL A 70 4.19 2.85 1.06
CA VAL A 70 5.51 2.60 0.45
C VAL A 70 5.63 3.35 -0.87
N LYS A 71 4.60 3.30 -1.73
CA LYS A 71 4.60 4.00 -3.02
C LYS A 71 4.72 5.52 -2.84
N ALA A 72 3.94 6.11 -1.92
CA ALA A 72 3.97 7.54 -1.64
C ALA A 72 5.32 8.01 -1.07
N LEU A 73 5.91 7.24 -0.15
CA LEU A 73 7.24 7.53 0.40
C LEU A 73 8.34 7.37 -0.65
N ALA A 74 8.25 6.34 -1.50
CA ALA A 74 9.21 6.12 -2.58
C ALA A 74 9.19 7.30 -3.58
N GLU A 75 8.01 7.82 -3.90
CA GLU A 75 7.83 9.03 -4.70
C GLU A 75 8.45 10.26 -4.02
N LYS A 76 8.08 10.53 -2.76
CA LYS A 76 8.56 11.69 -2.00
C LYS A 76 10.09 11.74 -1.87
N PHE A 77 10.72 10.59 -1.75
CA PHE A 77 12.18 10.48 -1.62
C PHE A 77 12.91 10.19 -2.94
N GLY A 78 12.21 10.22 -4.08
CA GLY A 78 12.81 10.05 -5.39
C GLY A 78 13.56 8.73 -5.54
N LEU A 79 12.96 7.63 -5.07
CA LEU A 79 13.60 6.33 -5.14
C LEU A 79 13.59 5.78 -6.58
N PRO A 80 14.67 5.12 -7.04
CA PRO A 80 14.71 4.47 -8.36
C PRO A 80 13.57 3.46 -8.59
N GLU A 81 13.07 2.83 -7.53
CA GLU A 81 11.93 1.92 -7.57
C GLU A 81 10.64 2.61 -8.03
N TYR A 82 10.43 3.88 -7.63
CA TYR A 82 9.31 4.69 -8.11
C TYR A 82 9.47 5.02 -9.59
N GLU A 83 10.67 5.45 -10.01
CA GLU A 83 10.95 5.75 -11.41
C GLU A 83 10.76 4.52 -12.31
N GLN A 84 11.17 3.35 -11.84
CA GLN A 84 10.94 2.09 -12.54
C GLN A 84 9.44 1.82 -12.67
N ALA A 85 8.67 1.98 -11.59
CA ALA A 85 7.24 1.75 -11.63
C ALA A 85 6.50 2.71 -12.59
N VAL A 86 6.94 3.97 -12.69
CA VAL A 86 6.42 4.94 -13.67
C VAL A 86 6.77 4.54 -15.11
N LYS A 87 7.99 4.02 -15.35
CA LYS A 87 8.41 3.58 -16.69
C LYS A 87 7.66 2.34 -17.16
N GLU A 88 7.30 1.46 -16.25
CA GLU A 88 6.58 0.22 -16.55
C GLU A 88 5.05 0.36 -16.40
N ASP A 89 4.56 1.55 -16.01
CA ASP A 89 3.17 1.82 -15.64
C ASP A 89 2.57 0.82 -14.63
N ARG A 90 3.44 0.21 -13.79
CA ARG A 90 3.05 -0.82 -12.81
C ARG A 90 4.05 -0.93 -11.66
N TRP A 91 3.55 -1.34 -10.50
CA TRP A 91 4.38 -1.73 -9.36
C TRP A 91 4.56 -3.25 -9.31
N HIS A 92 5.74 -3.68 -8.88
CA HIS A 92 6.03 -5.07 -8.57
C HIS A 92 6.25 -5.25 -7.08
N THR A 93 5.81 -6.38 -6.54
CA THR A 93 6.00 -6.69 -5.12
C THR A 93 7.48 -6.70 -4.72
N TYR A 94 8.38 -7.15 -5.61
CA TYR A 94 9.82 -7.12 -5.34
C TYR A 94 10.41 -5.70 -5.34
N THR A 95 9.87 -4.77 -6.15
CA THR A 95 10.32 -3.36 -6.12
C THR A 95 9.82 -2.67 -4.86
N LEU A 96 8.59 -2.97 -4.41
CA LEU A 96 8.08 -2.51 -3.11
C LEU A 96 8.97 -2.99 -1.96
N GLY A 97 9.32 -4.28 -1.92
CA GLY A 97 10.23 -4.83 -0.91
C GLY A 97 11.61 -4.15 -0.91
N THR A 98 12.14 -3.82 -2.09
CA THR A 98 13.41 -3.09 -2.20
C THR A 98 13.29 -1.65 -1.72
N ALA A 99 12.19 -0.96 -2.07
CA ALA A 99 11.89 0.39 -1.60
C ALA A 99 11.78 0.43 -0.07
N VAL A 100 11.11 -0.56 0.54
CA VAL A 100 10.98 -0.69 2.00
C VAL A 100 12.34 -0.72 2.69
N VAL A 101 13.30 -1.48 2.16
CA VAL A 101 14.66 -1.53 2.73
C VAL A 101 15.29 -0.14 2.71
N LYS A 102 15.28 0.55 1.56
CA LYS A 102 15.87 1.90 1.42
C LYS A 102 15.18 2.92 2.33
N LEU A 103 13.85 2.90 2.37
CA LEU A 103 13.04 3.78 3.21
C LEU A 103 13.30 3.50 4.70
N SER A 104 13.43 2.23 5.11
CA SER A 104 13.70 1.87 6.50
C SER A 104 15.05 2.37 7.00
N LEU A 105 16.08 2.35 6.15
CA LEU A 105 17.39 2.92 6.46
C LEU A 105 17.34 4.44 6.64
N LYS A 106 16.41 5.12 5.96
CA LYS A 106 16.28 6.57 5.97
C LYS A 106 15.33 7.10 7.05
N LEU A 107 14.24 6.39 7.31
CA LEU A 107 13.12 6.85 8.13
C LEU A 107 12.98 6.07 9.44
N GLY A 108 13.63 4.91 9.54
CA GLY A 108 13.58 4.02 10.68
C GLY A 108 12.76 2.76 10.42
N ASN A 109 12.88 1.80 11.35
CA ASN A 109 12.35 0.44 11.21
C ASN A 109 10.82 0.37 11.15
N TRP A 110 10.09 1.44 11.48
CA TRP A 110 8.62 1.45 11.39
C TRP A 110 8.12 1.18 9.96
N VAL A 111 8.88 1.55 8.93
CA VAL A 111 8.54 1.25 7.53
C VAL A 111 8.59 -0.26 7.29
N ARG A 112 9.69 -0.89 7.72
CA ARG A 112 9.88 -2.33 7.56
C ARG A 112 8.90 -3.12 8.41
N ASN A 113 8.67 -2.73 9.65
CA ASN A 113 7.74 -3.41 10.55
C ASN A 113 6.31 -3.40 9.98
N GLY A 114 5.85 -2.23 9.49
CA GLY A 114 4.53 -2.12 8.87
C GLY A 114 4.42 -2.98 7.60
N TRP A 115 5.44 -2.94 6.72
CA TRP A 115 5.46 -3.76 5.51
C TRP A 115 5.51 -5.26 5.80
N ASP A 116 6.39 -5.71 6.69
CA ASP A 116 6.55 -7.13 7.01
C ASP A 116 5.26 -7.69 7.65
N SER A 117 4.63 -6.92 8.55
CA SER A 117 3.31 -7.27 9.11
C SER A 117 2.23 -7.31 8.03
N ALA A 118 2.18 -6.32 7.13
CA ALA A 118 1.23 -6.28 6.01
C ALA A 118 1.42 -7.43 5.01
N TYR A 119 2.66 -7.76 4.66
CA TYR A 119 2.96 -8.85 3.73
C TYR A 119 2.59 -10.21 4.31
N VAL A 120 2.82 -10.41 5.61
CA VAL A 120 2.36 -11.62 6.33
C VAL A 120 0.84 -11.71 6.34
N LEU A 121 0.12 -10.59 6.53
CA LEU A 121 -1.35 -10.57 6.40
C LEU A 121 -1.81 -10.87 4.97
N HIS A 122 -1.13 -10.33 3.94
CA HIS A 122 -1.47 -10.61 2.56
C HIS A 122 -1.35 -12.11 2.23
N VAL A 123 -0.25 -12.75 2.63
CA VAL A 123 -0.05 -14.19 2.38
C VAL A 123 -0.99 -15.04 3.25
N TRP A 124 -0.87 -14.94 4.57
CA TRP A 124 -1.51 -15.89 5.48
C TRP A 124 -2.95 -15.52 5.86
N GLY A 125 -3.27 -14.23 5.83
CA GLY A 125 -4.61 -13.72 6.12
C GLY A 125 -5.50 -13.70 4.88
N PHE A 126 -5.04 -13.11 3.78
CA PHE A 126 -5.85 -12.97 2.57
C PHE A 126 -5.80 -14.23 1.68
N HIS A 127 -4.63 -14.64 1.18
CA HIS A 127 -4.56 -15.78 0.25
C HIS A 127 -4.87 -17.12 0.93
N GLU A 128 -4.32 -17.35 2.12
CA GLU A 128 -4.45 -18.65 2.80
C GLU A 128 -5.61 -18.73 3.81
N GLY A 129 -6.15 -17.59 4.23
CA GLY A 129 -7.29 -17.51 5.17
C GLY A 129 -7.03 -18.18 6.52
N LYS A 130 -5.79 -18.16 7.04
CA LYS A 130 -5.39 -18.93 8.24
C LYS A 130 -5.41 -18.13 9.54
N PHE A 131 -5.52 -16.81 9.47
CA PHE A 131 -5.48 -15.97 10.67
C PHE A 131 -6.86 -15.73 11.27
N ASP A 132 -6.90 -15.82 12.61
CA ASP A 132 -8.01 -15.39 13.42
C ASP A 132 -7.96 -13.87 13.67
N VAL A 133 -9.02 -13.34 14.27
CA VAL A 133 -9.17 -11.90 14.54
C VAL A 133 -8.02 -11.35 15.39
N GLN A 134 -7.52 -12.10 16.37
CA GLN A 134 -6.42 -11.65 17.23
C GLN A 134 -5.09 -11.61 16.48
N SER A 135 -4.81 -12.60 15.63
CA SER A 135 -3.61 -12.63 14.79
C SER A 135 -3.57 -11.50 13.77
N VAL A 136 -4.73 -11.15 13.19
CA VAL A 136 -4.87 -9.98 12.31
C VAL A 136 -4.67 -8.69 13.11
N ARG A 137 -5.37 -8.54 14.23
CA ARG A 137 -5.32 -7.33 15.08
C ARG A 137 -3.90 -7.00 15.56
N ALA A 138 -3.12 -8.01 15.96
CA ALA A 138 -1.75 -7.80 16.43
C ALA A 138 -0.85 -7.17 15.35
N ARG A 139 -0.96 -7.64 14.10
CA ARG A 139 -0.19 -7.10 12.96
C ARG A 139 -0.72 -5.78 12.45
N PHE A 140 -2.03 -5.59 12.55
CA PHE A 140 -2.69 -4.36 12.14
C PHE A 140 -2.15 -3.12 12.88
N GLN A 141 -1.74 -3.28 14.14
CA GLN A 141 -1.14 -2.20 14.94
C GLN A 141 0.15 -1.64 14.32
N ASP A 142 0.99 -2.48 13.70
CA ASP A 142 2.20 -2.03 13.01
C ASP A 142 1.87 -1.21 11.77
N ILE A 143 0.80 -1.58 11.07
CA ILE A 143 0.33 -0.92 9.84
C ILE A 143 -0.32 0.42 10.17
N GLU A 144 -1.11 0.50 11.25
CA GLU A 144 -1.62 1.76 11.78
C GLU A 144 -0.49 2.71 12.17
N LYS A 145 0.53 2.20 12.86
CA LYS A 145 1.72 2.98 13.20
C LYS A 145 2.44 3.46 11.94
N MET A 146 2.58 2.61 10.93
CA MET A 146 3.21 2.98 9.66
C MET A 146 2.49 4.13 8.96
N LEU A 147 1.15 4.09 8.90
CA LEU A 147 0.36 5.20 8.35
C LEU A 147 0.57 6.49 9.16
N ASN A 148 0.47 6.41 10.49
CA ASN A 148 0.60 7.57 11.37
C ASN A 148 1.97 8.25 11.26
N GLU A 149 3.06 7.48 11.15
CA GLU A 149 4.40 8.04 10.95
C GLU A 149 4.57 8.61 9.53
N ALA A 150 4.05 7.93 8.51
CA ALA A 150 4.09 8.42 7.14
C ALA A 150 3.32 9.74 6.97
N GLU A 151 2.17 9.90 7.63
CA GLU A 151 1.38 11.14 7.58
C GLU A 151 2.16 12.37 8.05
N LYS A 152 2.98 12.24 9.09
CA LYS A 152 3.83 13.36 9.59
C LYS A 152 4.85 13.82 8.55
N ILE A 153 5.19 12.93 7.62
CA ILE A 153 6.19 13.16 6.58
C ILE A 153 5.51 13.60 5.29
N LEU A 154 4.39 12.99 4.90
CA LEU A 154 3.74 13.15 3.60
C LEU A 154 2.77 14.34 3.53
N ARG A 155 2.33 14.89 4.67
CA ARG A 155 1.52 16.11 4.74
C ARG A 155 2.31 17.36 4.34
#